data_AF-A0A4S8MS07-F1
#
_entry.id   AF-A0A4S8MS07-F1
#
_cell.length_a   1.000
_cell.length_b   1.000
_cell.length_c   1.000
_cell.angle_alpha   90.00
_cell.angle_beta   90.00
_cell.angle_gamma   90.00
#
_symmetry.space_group_name_H-M   'P 1'
#
loop_
_entity.id
_entity.type
_entity.pdbx_description
1 polymer ?
#
loop_
_entity_poly.entity_id
_entity_poly.type
_entity_poly.pdbx_seq_one_letter_code
_entity_poly.pdbx_strand_id
1 'polypeptide(L)'
;MSSMKAYLAEKYMSGPKADAILSRAGPQKKKKRKTKDQPSTSTSGFIVVFQMGFPVVTVTETSNGIKVRQDRFLETGIAQPKDNETLWSIPLSILTVDSNGKPTVDRTAILDTREKEFPLDTSKPFKINAGTNGVYRVLYTSKRLSKIATEVAKPNSAFSLEDRMGLTNDSFSLSKATLMKLSSALTLVDAMQQEEEYLVWNGIAGNLGGVAAVWRDNAEVYNLLNEFRRSLFGPIVKKLGYEYSASDSPDTTQLRTCVIGMVVNELKSRLDHYMKTGDDSRIPADLQRTIYRVAVKHGGCDEYNAVKAVFEKPPTPTARIAAMIALGQTQDDELLKETSNATLRGARDQDVIYFFRGLGINHKSKMMLVDFFKQNYNELCRRFQNTFMLKYFVEDAFRNLSTEKDLQDTIEYFKDKDVTRYEMSLNQTLDGIRARIAYLKHSMATSDIETWLKEWKKKNSSAL
;
A
#
# COMPACT_ATOMS: atom_id res chain seq x y z
N MET A 1 -6.64 36.36 -8.88
CA MET A 1 -5.71 35.57 -9.71
C MET A 1 -4.91 34.66 -8.79
N SER A 2 -4.92 33.36 -9.08
CA SER A 2 -4.45 32.25 -8.23
C SER A 2 -3.08 32.51 -7.59
N SER A 3 -2.98 32.29 -6.27
CA SER A 3 -1.80 32.52 -5.43
C SER A 3 -0.54 31.84 -5.97
N MET A 4 -0.67 30.72 -6.67
CA MET A 4 0.45 29.98 -7.25
C MET A 4 1.09 30.73 -8.43
N LYS A 5 0.28 31.37 -9.30
CA LYS A 5 0.82 32.16 -10.42
C LYS A 5 1.55 33.41 -9.92
N ALA A 6 1.01 34.07 -8.89
CA ALA A 6 1.68 35.21 -8.26
C ALA A 6 2.96 34.80 -7.53
N TYR A 7 2.96 33.65 -6.86
CA TYR A 7 4.14 33.08 -6.21
C TYR A 7 5.24 32.71 -7.21
N LEU A 8 4.89 31.98 -8.27
CA LEU A 8 5.85 31.57 -9.29
C LEU A 8 6.43 32.80 -10.02
N ALA A 9 5.61 33.83 -10.27
CA ALA A 9 6.08 35.10 -10.84
C ALA A 9 7.07 35.83 -9.91
N GLU A 10 6.85 35.79 -8.60
CA GLU A 10 7.79 36.36 -7.61
C GLU A 10 9.09 35.55 -7.49
N LYS A 11 9.05 34.24 -7.78
CA LYS A 11 10.19 33.31 -7.64
C LYS A 11 10.93 32.99 -8.93
N TYR A 12 10.48 33.51 -10.08
CA TYR A 12 11.00 33.16 -11.40
C TYR A 12 12.49 33.49 -11.60
N MET A 13 13.17 34.13 -10.64
CA MET A 13 14.61 34.38 -10.67
C MET A 13 15.33 34.20 -9.32
N SER A 14 14.78 33.49 -8.31
CA SER A 14 15.56 33.15 -7.09
C SER A 14 15.02 31.98 -6.27
N GLY A 15 15.89 31.01 -5.97
CA GLY A 15 15.79 30.16 -4.76
C GLY A 15 16.41 30.88 -3.55
N PRO A 16 16.40 30.35 -2.30
CA PRO A 16 15.81 29.13 -1.75
C PRO A 16 14.79 29.48 -0.65
N LYS A 17 13.48 29.29 -0.83
CA LYS A 17 12.51 29.61 0.25
C LYS A 17 11.26 28.74 0.24
N ALA A 18 11.33 27.62 0.96
CA ALA A 18 10.14 26.91 1.45
C ALA A 18 9.42 27.75 2.54
N ASP A 19 10.16 28.46 3.40
CA ASP A 19 9.58 29.29 4.48
C ASP A 19 8.81 30.53 3.98
N ALA A 20 9.10 31.00 2.76
CA ALA A 20 8.34 32.10 2.13
C ALA A 20 6.98 31.65 1.58
N ILE A 21 6.81 30.34 1.32
CA ILE A 21 5.55 29.79 0.79
C ILE A 21 4.48 29.82 1.87
N LEU A 22 4.82 29.43 3.09
CA LEU A 22 3.88 29.26 4.19
C LEU A 22 3.48 30.60 4.85
N SER A 23 4.35 31.62 4.81
CA SER A 23 4.06 32.94 5.39
C SER A 23 3.04 33.78 4.60
N ARG A 24 2.71 33.40 3.34
CA ARG A 24 1.83 34.19 2.46
C ARG A 24 0.50 33.54 2.07
N ALA A 25 0.18 32.37 2.61
CA ALA A 25 -1.10 31.67 2.37
C ALA A 25 -2.27 32.19 3.25
N GLY A 26 -2.06 33.21 4.09
CA GLY A 26 -3.12 33.89 4.83
C GLY A 26 -3.86 34.95 3.99
N PRO A 27 -5.12 35.31 4.32
CA PRO A 27 -5.88 36.30 3.56
C PRO A 27 -5.21 37.69 3.61
N GLN A 28 -5.14 38.37 2.46
CA GLN A 28 -4.59 39.73 2.35
C GLN A 28 -5.46 40.72 3.14
N LYS A 29 -4.88 41.37 4.16
CA LYS A 29 -5.53 42.44 4.94
C LYS A 29 -5.82 43.65 4.05
N LYS A 30 -7.09 43.93 3.75
CA LYS A 30 -7.55 45.28 3.41
C LYS A 30 -7.55 46.12 4.69
N LYS A 31 -6.91 47.29 4.64
CA LYS A 31 -6.88 48.27 5.76
C LYS A 31 -8.31 48.69 6.15
N LYS A 32 -8.72 48.41 7.39
CA LYS A 32 -9.61 49.26 8.21
C LYS A 32 -9.48 48.91 9.71
N ARG A 33 -9.84 49.91 10.53
CA ARG A 33 -9.60 50.17 11.97
C ARG A 33 -9.67 48.99 12.96
N LYS A 34 -8.89 49.14 14.05
CA LYS A 34 -8.76 48.28 15.24
C LYS A 34 -10.10 47.83 15.85
N THR A 35 -10.24 46.52 16.05
CA THR A 35 -10.99 45.87 17.15
C THR A 35 -10.35 44.50 17.47
N LYS A 36 -10.44 44.11 18.74
CA LYS A 36 -9.68 43.06 19.46
C LYS A 36 -9.81 41.62 18.91
N ASP A 37 -8.71 40.87 19.15
CA ASP A 37 -8.51 39.42 19.28
C ASP A 37 -9.22 38.45 18.31
N GLN A 38 -8.43 37.91 17.38
CA GLN A 38 -8.65 36.57 16.79
C GLN A 38 -7.29 35.83 16.72
N PRO A 39 -7.23 34.52 17.04
CA PRO A 39 -6.01 33.74 16.89
C PRO A 39 -5.67 33.53 15.40
N SER A 40 -4.39 33.66 15.07
CA SER A 40 -3.86 33.50 13.72
C SER A 40 -3.97 32.06 13.21
N THR A 41 -4.64 31.86 12.08
CA THR A 41 -4.81 30.57 11.37
C THR A 41 -3.56 30.10 10.61
N SER A 42 -2.36 30.63 10.89
CA SER A 42 -1.15 30.30 10.11
C SER A 42 -0.39 29.08 10.64
N THR A 43 -0.67 28.57 11.83
CA THR A 43 0.18 27.52 12.47
C THR A 43 -0.13 26.11 11.98
N SER A 44 -1.34 25.85 11.48
CA SER A 44 -1.79 24.49 11.10
C SER A 44 -0.99 23.89 9.94
N GLY A 45 -0.65 24.70 8.93
CA GLY A 45 0.19 24.27 7.80
C GLY A 45 1.66 24.05 8.17
N PHE A 46 2.17 24.73 9.22
CA PHE A 46 3.55 24.58 9.67
C PHE A 46 3.78 23.21 10.33
N ILE A 47 2.85 22.72 11.14
CA ILE A 47 3.07 21.47 11.90
C ILE A 47 3.14 20.25 10.97
N VAL A 48 2.34 20.20 9.90
CA VAL A 48 2.34 19.07 8.94
C VAL A 48 3.66 18.96 8.16
N VAL A 49 4.39 20.07 7.98
CA VAL A 49 5.64 20.11 7.18
C VAL A 49 6.89 19.86 8.03
N PHE A 50 6.89 20.29 9.30
CA PHE A 50 8.08 20.23 10.16
C PHE A 50 8.10 19.04 11.13
N GLN A 51 6.97 18.37 11.34
CA GLN A 51 6.91 17.18 12.18
C GLN A 51 6.87 15.94 11.29
N MET A 52 7.81 15.02 11.51
CA MET A 52 7.78 13.72 10.83
C MET A 52 6.46 13.01 11.12
N GLY A 53 5.95 12.21 10.18
CA GLY A 53 4.74 11.39 10.37
C GLY A 53 3.41 12.15 10.27
N PHE A 54 2.32 11.47 10.60
CA PHE A 54 0.95 11.99 10.55
C PHE A 54 0.06 11.31 11.62
N PRO A 55 -1.10 11.89 11.97
CA PRO A 55 -1.95 11.32 13.01
C PRO A 55 -2.87 10.21 12.49
N VAL A 56 -3.25 9.32 13.42
CA VAL A 56 -4.49 8.56 13.37
C VAL A 56 -5.54 9.29 14.20
N VAL A 57 -6.74 9.40 13.64
CA VAL A 57 -7.90 10.04 14.25
C VAL A 57 -8.89 8.96 14.66
N THR A 58 -8.97 8.69 15.96
CA THR A 58 -9.91 7.73 16.55
C THR A 58 -11.27 8.38 16.75
N VAL A 59 -12.33 7.68 16.31
CA VAL A 59 -13.71 8.17 16.37
C VAL A 59 -14.56 7.22 17.21
N THR A 60 -15.12 7.76 18.29
CA THR A 60 -16.05 7.06 19.17
C THR A 60 -17.38 7.80 19.18
N GLU A 61 -18.48 7.09 18.98
CA GLU A 61 -19.82 7.69 19.06
C GLU A 61 -20.19 7.96 20.52
N THR A 62 -20.81 9.11 20.77
CA THR A 62 -21.39 9.52 22.06
C THR A 62 -22.91 9.63 21.91
N SER A 63 -23.62 9.97 22.99
CA SER A 63 -25.08 10.18 22.95
C SER A 63 -25.50 11.33 22.03
N ASN A 64 -24.66 12.35 21.88
CA ASN A 64 -24.98 13.59 21.16
C ASN A 64 -24.11 13.81 19.91
N GLY A 65 -23.24 12.87 19.56
CA GLY A 65 -22.31 13.06 18.45
C GLY A 65 -21.14 12.10 18.45
N ILE A 66 -19.95 12.65 18.24
CA ILE A 66 -18.70 11.88 18.21
C ILE A 66 -17.65 12.53 19.09
N LYS A 67 -16.90 11.70 19.81
CA LYS A 67 -15.63 12.06 20.41
C LYS A 67 -14.52 11.68 19.44
N VAL A 68 -13.68 12.65 19.10
CA VAL A 68 -12.58 12.50 18.16
C VAL A 68 -11.27 12.73 18.88
N ARG A 69 -10.33 11.80 18.73
CA ARG A 69 -9.00 11.85 19.37
C ARG A 69 -7.91 11.68 18.33
N GLN A 70 -6.85 12.48 18.40
CA GLN A 70 -5.67 12.32 17.55
C GLN A 70 -4.52 11.68 18.34
N ASP A 71 -3.84 10.74 17.71
CA ASP A 71 -2.58 10.17 18.19
C ASP A 71 -1.64 10.00 17.00
N ARG A 72 -0.33 9.96 17.21
CA ARG A 72 0.62 9.66 16.14
C ARG A 72 0.34 8.26 15.58
N PHE A 73 0.23 8.15 14.26
CA PHE A 73 0.15 6.85 13.62
C PHE A 73 1.54 6.22 13.51
N LEU A 74 1.68 5.00 14.05
CA LEU A 74 2.87 4.16 13.88
C LEU A 74 2.43 2.80 13.34
N GLU A 75 3.19 2.21 12.43
CA GLU A 75 2.93 0.85 11.93
C GLU A 75 3.14 -0.23 13.01
N THR A 76 3.85 0.11 14.08
CA THR A 76 4.07 -0.75 15.25
C THR A 76 2.94 -0.69 16.28
N GLY A 77 1.91 0.14 16.04
CA GLY A 77 0.70 0.22 16.84
C GLY A 77 0.55 1.50 17.65
N ILE A 78 0.05 1.38 18.88
CA ILE A 78 -0.26 2.54 19.73
C ILE A 78 1.04 3.26 20.09
N ALA A 79 1.12 4.55 19.72
CA ALA A 79 2.25 5.39 20.04
C ALA A 79 2.39 5.57 21.56
N GLN A 80 3.61 5.33 22.06
CA GLN A 80 3.96 5.60 23.45
C GLN A 80 3.96 7.12 23.71
N PRO A 81 3.81 7.57 24.97
CA PRO A 81 3.74 9.01 25.28
C PRO A 81 4.87 9.84 24.67
N LYS A 82 6.11 9.35 24.74
CA LYS A 82 7.31 9.99 24.16
C LYS A 82 7.23 10.21 22.64
N ASP A 83 6.50 9.33 21.94
CA ASP A 83 6.36 9.37 20.48
C ASP A 83 5.07 10.11 20.10
N ASN A 84 4.21 10.44 21.06
CA ASN A 84 2.87 10.97 20.82
C ASN A 84 2.71 12.42 21.31
N GLU A 85 3.79 13.19 21.44
CA GLU A 85 3.73 14.56 21.98
C GLU A 85 3.13 15.57 21.00
N THR A 86 3.29 15.34 19.70
CA THR A 86 2.81 16.25 18.65
C THR A 86 1.29 16.35 18.64
N LEU A 87 0.78 17.60 18.59
CA LEU A 87 -0.61 17.92 18.30
C LEU A 87 -0.69 18.57 16.92
N TRP A 88 -1.45 17.96 16.02
CA TRP A 88 -1.76 18.52 14.72
C TRP A 88 -3.05 19.34 14.80
N SER A 89 -3.15 20.39 13.99
CA SER A 89 -4.41 21.07 13.74
C SER A 89 -5.04 20.43 12.51
N ILE A 90 -6.06 19.59 12.71
CA ILE A 90 -6.63 18.69 11.72
C ILE A 90 -8.01 19.20 11.29
N PRO A 91 -8.18 19.70 10.05
CA PRO A 91 -9.50 19.94 9.48
C PRO A 91 -10.19 18.59 9.22
N LEU A 92 -11.22 18.28 9.99
CA LEU A 92 -11.81 16.94 10.01
C LEU A 92 -12.61 16.61 8.74
N SER A 93 -13.14 17.62 8.04
CA SER A 93 -13.98 17.46 6.85
C SER A 93 -15.04 16.35 7.02
N ILE A 94 -16.04 16.62 7.85
CA ILE A 94 -17.02 15.61 8.27
C ILE A 94 -18.14 15.53 7.23
N LEU A 95 -18.19 14.42 6.50
CA LEU A 95 -19.30 14.06 5.63
C LEU A 95 -20.46 13.52 6.45
N THR A 96 -21.66 14.03 6.19
CA THR A 96 -22.95 13.54 6.70
C THR A 96 -23.95 13.47 5.54
N VAL A 97 -25.12 12.87 5.78
CA VAL A 97 -26.25 12.93 4.84
C VAL A 97 -27.42 13.68 5.44
N ASP A 98 -28.11 14.45 4.61
CA ASP A 98 -29.34 15.14 4.99
C ASP A 98 -30.55 14.17 5.06
N SER A 99 -31.75 14.70 5.31
CA SER A 99 -32.99 13.89 5.35
C SER A 99 -33.36 13.23 4.03
N ASN A 100 -32.85 13.75 2.91
CA ASN A 100 -33.11 13.23 1.57
C ASN A 100 -31.99 12.29 1.09
N GLY A 101 -31.03 11.96 1.96
CA GLY A 101 -29.88 11.12 1.63
C GLY A 101 -28.79 11.83 0.83
N LYS A 102 -28.85 13.16 0.67
CA LYS A 102 -27.83 13.92 -0.05
C LYS A 102 -26.61 14.17 0.86
N PRO A 103 -25.38 13.87 0.40
CA PRO A 103 -24.19 14.12 1.19
C PRO A 103 -23.88 15.62 1.33
N THR A 104 -23.49 16.01 2.54
CA THR A 104 -22.99 17.35 2.90
C THR A 104 -21.68 17.22 3.66
N VAL A 105 -20.76 18.17 3.48
CA VAL A 105 -19.45 18.14 4.15
C VAL A 105 -19.26 19.39 5.01
N ASP A 106 -19.16 19.20 6.32
CA ASP A 106 -18.72 20.24 7.25
C ASP A 106 -17.18 20.38 7.20
N ARG A 107 -16.71 21.52 6.71
CA ARG A 107 -15.29 21.88 6.62
C ARG A 107 -14.83 22.82 7.74
N THR A 108 -15.70 23.13 8.70
CA THR A 108 -15.40 24.05 9.81
C THR A 108 -14.91 23.31 11.06
N ALA A 109 -15.20 22.01 11.18
CA ALA A 109 -14.72 21.17 12.28
C ALA A 109 -13.19 21.00 12.26
N ILE A 110 -12.52 21.55 13.27
CA ILE A 110 -11.06 21.45 13.46
C ILE A 110 -10.78 20.78 14.81
N LEU A 111 -9.93 19.74 14.77
CA LEU A 111 -9.33 19.11 15.93
C LEU A 111 -7.91 19.68 16.14
N ASP A 112 -7.76 20.52 17.15
CA ASP A 112 -6.52 21.21 17.55
C ASP A 112 -6.05 20.84 18.96
N THR A 113 -6.82 19.98 19.63
CA THR A 113 -6.51 19.39 20.94
C THR A 113 -6.29 17.88 20.79
N ARG A 114 -5.82 17.22 21.87
CA ARG A 114 -5.67 15.75 21.90
C ARG A 114 -6.99 15.04 21.58
N GLU A 115 -8.07 15.52 22.17
CA GLU A 115 -9.42 15.02 21.96
C GLU A 115 -10.44 16.16 22.05
N LYS A 116 -11.55 16.01 21.33
CA LYS A 116 -12.65 16.98 21.26
C LYS A 116 -13.95 16.29 20.84
N GLU A 117 -15.07 16.78 21.32
CA GLU A 117 -16.40 16.31 20.91
C GLU A 117 -16.99 17.21 19.81
N PHE A 118 -17.71 16.60 18.88
CA PHE A 118 -18.43 17.26 17.80
C PHE A 118 -19.87 16.74 17.76
N PRO A 119 -20.88 17.64 17.77
CA PRO A 119 -22.27 17.22 17.66
C PRO A 119 -22.53 16.59 16.29
N LEU A 120 -23.21 15.45 16.28
CA LEU A 120 -23.44 14.68 15.06
C LEU A 120 -24.63 13.73 15.21
N ASP A 121 -25.50 13.66 14.21
CA ASP A 121 -26.50 12.59 14.15
C ASP A 121 -25.83 11.28 13.68
N THR A 122 -25.45 10.45 14.64
CA THR A 122 -24.78 9.17 14.38
C THR A 122 -25.74 8.08 13.90
N SER A 123 -27.06 8.31 13.89
CA SER A 123 -28.01 7.36 13.30
C SER A 123 -27.85 7.28 11.78
N LYS A 124 -27.39 8.36 11.16
CA LYS A 124 -27.16 8.49 9.72
C LYS A 124 -25.73 8.09 9.30
N PRO A 125 -25.51 7.81 8.01
CA PRO A 125 -24.18 7.71 7.42
C PRO A 125 -23.34 8.96 7.70
N PHE A 126 -22.10 8.74 8.12
CA PHE A 126 -21.09 9.79 8.23
C PHE A 126 -19.69 9.23 7.98
N LYS A 127 -18.78 10.11 7.58
CA LYS A 127 -17.36 9.82 7.42
C LYS A 127 -16.52 11.08 7.70
N ILE A 128 -15.51 10.95 8.54
CA ILE A 128 -14.43 11.91 8.69
C ILE A 128 -13.43 11.75 7.53
N ASN A 129 -12.79 12.86 7.16
CA ASN A 129 -11.87 12.96 6.03
C ASN A 129 -12.59 12.73 4.70
N ALA A 130 -13.62 13.53 4.43
CA ALA A 130 -14.38 13.51 3.18
C ALA A 130 -13.46 13.74 1.96
N GLY A 131 -13.58 12.86 0.97
CA GLY A 131 -12.73 12.78 -0.21
C GLY A 131 -11.30 12.34 0.08
N THR A 132 -10.98 11.90 1.30
CA THR A 132 -9.63 11.47 1.71
C THR A 132 -8.55 12.53 1.42
N ASN A 133 -8.89 13.81 1.61
CA ASN A 133 -8.01 14.93 1.27
C ASN A 133 -7.01 15.30 2.39
N GLY A 134 -7.32 14.91 3.63
CA GLY A 134 -6.49 15.16 4.79
C GLY A 134 -5.39 14.12 4.96
N VAL A 135 -4.19 14.56 5.37
CA VAL A 135 -3.04 13.69 5.66
C VAL A 135 -3.16 13.12 7.07
N TYR A 136 -4.12 12.23 7.27
CA TYR A 136 -4.35 11.47 8.49
C TYR A 136 -5.22 10.26 8.21
N ARG A 137 -5.13 9.23 9.05
CA ARG A 137 -5.98 8.04 8.96
C ARG A 137 -7.15 8.15 9.92
N VAL A 138 -8.29 7.55 9.59
CA VAL A 138 -9.45 7.54 10.49
C VAL A 138 -9.73 6.14 11.02
N LEU A 139 -9.64 5.99 12.34
CA LEU A 139 -9.94 4.76 13.06
C LEU A 139 -11.37 4.83 13.61
N TYR A 140 -12.28 4.06 13.01
CA TYR A 140 -13.63 3.86 13.51
C TYR A 140 -13.74 2.62 14.39
N THR A 141 -14.73 2.60 15.28
CA THR A 141 -15.15 1.35 15.94
C THR A 141 -15.61 0.32 14.92
N SER A 142 -15.46 -0.98 15.22
CA SER A 142 -15.94 -2.05 14.32
C SER A 142 -17.43 -1.90 13.98
N LYS A 143 -18.27 -1.50 14.94
CA LYS A 143 -19.70 -1.25 14.73
C LYS A 143 -19.95 -0.15 13.70
N ARG A 144 -19.22 0.97 13.78
CA ARG A 144 -19.33 2.06 12.80
C ARG A 144 -18.78 1.63 11.45
N LEU A 145 -17.66 0.92 11.41
CA LEU A 145 -17.10 0.43 10.14
C LEU A 145 -18.04 -0.55 9.44
N SER A 146 -18.77 -1.41 10.15
CA SER A 146 -19.81 -2.26 9.55
C SER A 146 -20.96 -1.44 8.94
N LYS A 147 -21.40 -0.36 9.60
CA LYS A 147 -22.39 0.56 9.01
C LYS A 147 -21.86 1.26 7.77
N ILE A 148 -20.59 1.66 7.80
CA ILE A 148 -19.89 2.20 6.64
C ILE A 148 -19.91 1.16 5.52
N ALA A 149 -19.52 -0.09 5.79
CA ALA A 149 -19.53 -1.21 4.83
C ALA A 149 -20.89 -1.37 4.13
N THR A 150 -21.99 -1.30 4.89
CA THR A 150 -23.35 -1.33 4.33
C THR A 150 -23.64 -0.14 3.42
N GLU A 151 -23.17 1.06 3.76
CA GLU A 151 -23.37 2.25 2.93
C GLU A 151 -22.55 2.20 1.64
N VAL A 152 -21.30 1.73 1.69
CA VAL A 152 -20.44 1.60 0.50
C VAL A 152 -21.02 0.63 -0.54
N ALA A 153 -21.73 -0.40 -0.09
CA ALA A 153 -22.36 -1.39 -0.96
C ALA A 153 -23.57 -0.87 -1.74
N LYS A 154 -24.09 0.32 -1.42
CA LYS A 154 -25.27 0.88 -2.09
C LYS A 154 -24.91 1.43 -3.48
N PRO A 155 -25.75 1.20 -4.51
CA PRO A 155 -25.56 1.82 -5.83
C PRO A 155 -25.52 3.36 -5.78
N ASN A 156 -26.26 3.95 -4.84
CA ASN A 156 -26.32 5.39 -4.59
C ASN A 156 -25.60 5.78 -3.29
N SER A 157 -24.51 5.11 -2.95
CA SER A 157 -23.68 5.38 -1.77
C SER A 157 -23.39 6.87 -1.61
N ALA A 158 -23.49 7.36 -0.37
CA ALA A 158 -23.10 8.73 -0.03
C ALA A 158 -21.58 8.97 -0.13
N PHE A 159 -20.77 7.92 -0.27
CA PHE A 159 -19.31 7.99 -0.29
C PHE A 159 -18.77 8.08 -1.72
N SER A 160 -17.95 9.10 -1.96
CA SER A 160 -17.24 9.31 -3.23
C SER A 160 -16.25 8.20 -3.55
N LEU A 161 -15.77 8.13 -4.79
CA LEU A 161 -14.70 7.22 -5.20
C LEU A 161 -13.48 7.34 -4.26
N GLU A 162 -13.05 8.57 -3.97
CA GLU A 162 -11.92 8.86 -3.11
C GLU A 162 -12.16 8.44 -1.65
N ASP A 163 -13.41 8.53 -1.17
CA ASP A 163 -13.78 8.00 0.13
C ASP A 163 -13.64 6.48 0.19
N ARG A 164 -14.10 5.76 -0.85
CA ARG A 164 -14.02 4.30 -0.93
C ARG A 164 -12.58 3.81 -1.00
N MET A 165 -11.74 4.50 -1.79
CA MET A 165 -10.29 4.27 -1.83
C MET A 165 -9.64 4.49 -0.45
N GLY A 166 -9.98 5.60 0.22
CA GLY A 166 -9.45 5.94 1.54
C GLY A 166 -9.87 4.94 2.61
N LEU A 167 -11.15 4.58 2.66
CA LEU A 167 -11.69 3.58 3.59
C LEU A 167 -11.00 2.23 3.44
N THR A 168 -10.78 1.78 2.19
CA THR A 168 -10.05 0.55 1.89
C THR A 168 -8.62 0.64 2.43
N ASN A 169 -7.88 1.68 2.05
CA ASN A 169 -6.47 1.82 2.42
C ASN A 169 -6.26 1.98 3.94
N ASP A 170 -7.10 2.80 4.60
CA ASP A 170 -7.06 3.01 6.04
C ASP A 170 -7.36 1.71 6.78
N SER A 171 -8.41 0.98 6.39
CA SER A 171 -8.80 -0.24 7.10
C SER A 171 -7.68 -1.28 7.12
N PHE A 172 -7.01 -1.50 5.98
CA PHE A 172 -5.88 -2.43 5.96
C PHE A 172 -4.65 -1.88 6.70
N SER A 173 -4.34 -0.60 6.56
CA SER A 173 -3.18 0.01 7.23
C SER A 173 -3.33 0.01 8.76
N LEU A 174 -4.51 0.37 9.26
CA LEU A 174 -4.85 0.34 10.68
C LEU A 174 -4.86 -1.09 11.22
N SER A 175 -5.30 -2.08 10.42
CA SER A 175 -5.26 -3.49 10.83
C SER A 175 -3.83 -4.03 10.93
N LYS A 176 -2.95 -3.66 10.00
CA LYS A 176 -1.51 -3.99 10.05
C LYS A 176 -0.84 -3.38 11.27
N ALA A 177 -1.22 -2.15 11.62
CA ALA A 177 -0.80 -1.48 12.83
C ALA A 177 -1.45 -2.05 14.11
N THR A 178 -2.27 -3.11 14.04
CA THR A 178 -2.97 -3.70 15.19
C THR A 178 -3.93 -2.75 15.93
N LEU A 179 -4.32 -1.64 15.30
CA LEU A 179 -5.28 -0.66 15.83
C LEU A 179 -6.73 -1.06 15.56
N MET A 180 -6.96 -1.93 14.60
CA MET A 180 -8.25 -2.55 14.32
C MET A 180 -8.09 -4.02 13.94
N LYS A 181 -9.18 -4.79 14.08
CA LYS A 181 -9.22 -6.18 13.63
C LYS A 181 -9.11 -6.25 12.10
N LEU A 182 -8.41 -7.27 11.61
CA LEU A 182 -8.33 -7.52 10.17
C LEU A 182 -9.67 -7.97 9.60
N SER A 183 -10.45 -8.74 10.36
CA SER A 183 -11.82 -9.14 10.01
C SER A 183 -12.72 -7.94 9.68
N SER A 184 -12.53 -6.80 10.37
CA SER A 184 -13.25 -5.56 10.07
C SER A 184 -12.90 -5.00 8.69
N ALA A 185 -11.63 -5.04 8.27
CA ALA A 185 -11.19 -4.63 6.94
C ALA A 185 -11.67 -5.61 5.85
N LEU A 186 -11.65 -6.91 6.13
CA LEU A 186 -12.17 -7.94 5.22
C LEU A 186 -13.68 -7.80 5.01
N THR A 187 -14.43 -7.51 6.09
CA THR A 187 -15.88 -7.24 6.01
C THR A 187 -16.18 -6.01 5.16
N LEU A 188 -15.36 -4.96 5.25
CA LEU A 188 -15.52 -3.78 4.39
C LEU A 188 -15.39 -4.14 2.91
N VAL A 189 -14.33 -4.86 2.52
CA VAL A 189 -14.13 -5.21 1.10
C VAL A 189 -15.09 -6.28 0.60
N ASP A 190 -15.55 -7.19 1.46
CA ASP A 190 -16.60 -8.16 1.13
C ASP A 190 -17.92 -7.47 0.78
N ALA A 191 -18.23 -6.33 1.41
CA ALA A 191 -19.40 -5.54 1.06
C ALA A 191 -19.27 -4.82 -0.30
N MET A 192 -18.07 -4.71 -0.85
CA MET A 192 -17.77 -3.97 -2.09
C MET A 192 -17.74 -4.88 -3.33
N GLN A 193 -18.38 -6.05 -3.29
CA GLN A 193 -18.44 -6.98 -4.44
C GLN A 193 -19.06 -6.37 -5.70
N GLN A 194 -19.91 -5.35 -5.56
CA GLN A 194 -20.55 -4.61 -6.66
C GLN A 194 -19.82 -3.32 -7.04
N GLU A 195 -18.62 -3.08 -6.52
CA GLU A 195 -17.79 -1.94 -6.94
C GLU A 195 -17.46 -2.04 -8.43
N GLU A 196 -17.45 -0.89 -9.12
CA GLU A 196 -17.19 -0.83 -10.56
C GLU A 196 -15.89 -0.12 -10.90
N GLU A 197 -15.39 0.74 -10.01
CA GLU A 197 -14.27 1.63 -10.29
C GLU A 197 -12.92 0.91 -10.15
N TYR A 198 -12.08 0.97 -11.19
CA TYR A 198 -10.76 0.34 -11.19
C TYR A 198 -9.90 0.73 -9.99
N LEU A 199 -9.88 2.01 -9.62
CA LEU A 199 -8.98 2.52 -8.59
C LEU A 199 -9.26 1.89 -7.21
N VAL A 200 -10.53 1.59 -6.92
CA VAL A 200 -10.91 0.89 -5.69
C VAL A 200 -10.48 -0.57 -5.76
N TRP A 201 -10.75 -1.26 -6.87
CA TRP A 201 -10.35 -2.64 -7.07
C TRP A 201 -8.84 -2.84 -7.01
N ASN A 202 -8.06 -1.92 -7.57
CA ASN A 202 -6.60 -1.91 -7.49
C ASN A 202 -6.12 -1.76 -6.04
N GLY A 203 -6.77 -0.89 -5.26
CA GLY A 203 -6.52 -0.75 -3.81
C GLY A 203 -6.84 -2.03 -3.03
N ILE A 204 -7.97 -2.70 -3.32
CA ILE A 204 -8.35 -3.97 -2.72
C ILE A 204 -7.33 -5.06 -3.08
N ALA A 205 -6.96 -5.17 -4.36
CA ALA A 205 -6.00 -6.13 -4.87
C ALA A 205 -4.65 -6.03 -4.17
N GLY A 206 -4.08 -4.82 -4.10
CA GLY A 206 -2.79 -4.56 -3.49
C GLY A 206 -2.79 -4.88 -1.99
N ASN A 207 -3.85 -4.47 -1.28
CA ASN A 207 -3.95 -4.72 0.15
C ASN A 207 -4.14 -6.20 0.49
N LEU A 208 -5.03 -6.91 -0.19
CA LEU A 208 -5.21 -8.35 -0.02
C LEU A 208 -3.96 -9.14 -0.42
N GLY A 209 -3.24 -8.70 -1.45
CA GLY A 209 -1.93 -9.24 -1.82
C GLY A 209 -0.90 -9.10 -0.69
N GLY A 210 -0.88 -7.93 -0.02
CA GLY A 210 -0.04 -7.69 1.15
C GLY A 210 -0.39 -8.59 2.34
N VAL A 211 -1.69 -8.78 2.62
CA VAL A 211 -2.15 -9.73 3.65
C VAL A 211 -1.71 -11.15 3.31
N ALA A 212 -1.94 -11.60 2.07
CA ALA A 212 -1.54 -12.93 1.62
C ALA A 212 -0.03 -13.16 1.67
N ALA A 213 0.78 -12.12 1.49
CA ALA A 213 2.24 -12.22 1.62
C ALA A 213 2.67 -12.49 3.07
N VAL A 214 2.03 -11.84 4.05
CA VAL A 214 2.31 -12.02 5.48
C VAL A 214 1.87 -13.40 5.97
N TRP A 215 0.69 -13.86 5.55
CA TRP A 215 0.10 -15.12 6.00
C TRP A 215 0.58 -16.36 5.24
N ARG A 216 1.58 -16.20 4.37
CA ARG A 216 2.00 -17.27 3.44
C ARG A 216 2.47 -18.55 4.13
N ASP A 217 3.09 -18.43 5.31
CA ASP A 217 3.58 -19.56 6.10
C ASP A 217 2.45 -20.30 6.86
N ASN A 218 1.23 -19.75 6.91
CA ASN A 218 0.04 -20.44 7.42
C ASN A 218 -0.80 -20.95 6.24
N ALA A 219 -0.63 -22.23 5.90
CA ALA A 219 -1.23 -22.81 4.71
C ALA A 219 -2.77 -22.73 4.70
N GLU A 220 -3.42 -22.96 5.84
CA GLU A 220 -4.89 -22.92 5.95
C GLU A 220 -5.43 -21.50 5.68
N VAL A 221 -4.92 -20.50 6.41
CA VAL A 221 -5.32 -19.10 6.24
C VAL A 221 -4.98 -18.60 4.84
N TYR A 222 -3.81 -18.94 4.31
CA TYR A 222 -3.40 -18.55 2.96
C TYR A 222 -4.34 -19.13 1.89
N ASN A 223 -4.76 -20.39 2.02
CA ASN A 223 -5.68 -21.02 1.08
C ASN A 223 -7.07 -20.40 1.15
N LEU A 224 -7.62 -20.23 2.36
CA LEU A 224 -8.92 -19.58 2.56
C LEU A 224 -8.92 -18.12 2.07
N LEU A 225 -7.85 -17.37 2.31
CA LEU A 225 -7.72 -16.00 1.82
C LEU A 225 -7.67 -15.95 0.29
N ASN A 226 -7.03 -16.92 -0.36
CA ASN A 226 -7.03 -17.00 -1.83
C ASN A 226 -8.40 -17.43 -2.38
N GLU A 227 -9.17 -18.27 -1.67
CA GLU A 227 -10.59 -18.52 -1.99
C GLU A 227 -11.40 -17.23 -1.92
N PHE A 228 -11.25 -16.45 -0.85
CA PHE A 228 -11.89 -15.15 -0.70
C PHE A 228 -11.53 -14.20 -1.84
N ARG A 229 -10.25 -14.06 -2.17
CA ARG A 229 -9.80 -13.24 -3.31
C ARG A 229 -10.44 -13.69 -4.62
N ARG A 230 -10.52 -15.00 -4.90
CA ARG A 230 -11.18 -15.51 -6.10
C ARG A 230 -12.67 -15.18 -6.14
N SER A 231 -13.35 -15.18 -5.00
CA SER A 231 -14.76 -14.79 -4.92
C SER A 231 -15.01 -13.34 -5.31
N LEU A 232 -14.07 -12.44 -4.98
CA LEU A 232 -14.17 -11.01 -5.30
C LEU A 232 -13.87 -10.74 -6.78
N PHE A 233 -12.76 -11.27 -7.29
CA PHE A 233 -12.29 -10.92 -8.64
C PHE A 233 -12.85 -11.83 -9.75
N GLY A 234 -13.27 -13.05 -9.43
CA GLY A 234 -13.80 -14.01 -10.39
C GLY A 234 -15.02 -13.50 -11.17
N PRO A 235 -16.03 -12.89 -10.53
CA PRO A 235 -17.17 -12.28 -11.23
C PRO A 235 -16.76 -11.18 -12.22
N ILE A 236 -15.75 -10.37 -11.88
CA ILE A 236 -15.25 -9.30 -12.77
C ILE A 236 -14.57 -9.90 -14.00
N VAL A 237 -13.77 -10.96 -13.83
CA VAL A 237 -13.18 -11.70 -14.96
C VAL A 237 -14.28 -12.26 -15.87
N LYS A 238 -15.34 -12.85 -15.31
CA LYS A 238 -16.48 -13.37 -16.08
C LYS A 238 -17.21 -12.25 -16.83
N LYS A 239 -17.35 -11.06 -16.24
CA LYS A 239 -18.00 -9.89 -16.83
C LYS A 239 -17.18 -9.28 -17.97
N LEU A 240 -15.86 -9.12 -17.79
CA LEU A 240 -15.00 -8.37 -18.71
C LEU A 240 -14.29 -9.23 -19.77
N GLY A 241 -14.12 -10.53 -19.51
CA GLY A 241 -13.31 -11.41 -20.36
C GLY A 241 -11.82 -11.06 -20.38
N TYR A 242 -11.09 -11.65 -21.33
CA TYR A 242 -9.63 -11.46 -21.49
C TYR A 242 -9.24 -10.58 -22.68
N GLU A 243 -10.20 -10.31 -23.57
CA GLU A 243 -9.97 -9.57 -24.81
C GLU A 243 -10.20 -8.07 -24.62
N TYR A 244 -9.29 -7.27 -25.18
CA TYR A 244 -9.39 -5.81 -25.15
C TYR A 244 -10.20 -5.33 -26.36
N SER A 245 -11.20 -4.49 -26.13
CA SER A 245 -11.98 -3.84 -27.19
C SER A 245 -11.54 -2.39 -27.37
N ALA A 246 -11.51 -1.93 -28.62
CA ALA A 246 -11.30 -0.51 -28.93
C ALA A 246 -12.43 0.40 -28.40
N SER A 247 -13.60 -0.17 -28.05
CA SER A 247 -14.72 0.54 -27.45
C SER A 247 -14.66 0.64 -25.92
N ASP A 248 -13.69 -0.04 -25.28
CA ASP A 248 -13.59 -0.01 -23.83
C ASP A 248 -13.17 1.38 -23.34
N SER A 249 -13.77 1.81 -22.24
CA SER A 249 -13.28 3.00 -21.54
C SER A 249 -11.87 2.74 -20.96
N PRO A 250 -11.09 3.80 -20.68
CA PRO A 250 -9.82 3.65 -19.97
C PRO A 250 -9.96 2.91 -18.64
N ASP A 251 -11.01 3.19 -17.86
CA ASP A 251 -11.26 2.54 -16.57
C ASP A 251 -11.55 1.04 -16.75
N THR A 252 -12.41 0.68 -17.72
CA THR A 252 -12.71 -0.71 -18.07
C THR A 252 -11.45 -1.47 -18.52
N THR A 253 -10.60 -0.82 -19.32
CA THR A 253 -9.32 -1.38 -19.76
C THR A 253 -8.40 -1.65 -18.57
N GLN A 254 -8.27 -0.70 -17.65
CA GLN A 254 -7.44 -0.84 -16.45
C GLN A 254 -8.00 -1.89 -15.48
N LEU A 255 -9.32 -1.96 -15.30
CA LEU A 255 -9.97 -3.00 -14.50
C LEU A 255 -9.75 -4.38 -15.11
N ARG A 256 -9.88 -4.52 -16.44
CA ARG A 256 -9.58 -5.78 -17.13
C ARG A 256 -8.12 -6.20 -16.91
N THR A 257 -7.18 -5.28 -17.12
CA THR A 257 -5.75 -5.51 -16.84
C THR A 257 -5.52 -5.97 -15.39
N CYS A 258 -6.15 -5.30 -14.42
CA CYS A 258 -6.05 -5.64 -12.99
C CYS A 258 -6.45 -7.10 -12.73
N VAL A 259 -7.61 -7.53 -13.25
CA VAL A 259 -8.15 -8.86 -12.98
C VAL A 259 -7.46 -9.96 -13.78
N ILE A 260 -7.06 -9.71 -15.04
CA ILE A 260 -6.20 -10.63 -15.81
C ILE A 260 -4.90 -10.88 -15.06
N GLY A 261 -4.32 -9.85 -14.44
CA GLY A 261 -3.10 -9.95 -13.64
C GLY A 261 -3.18 -10.94 -12.47
N MET A 262 -4.36 -11.47 -12.15
CA MET A 262 -4.58 -12.48 -11.11
C MET A 262 -4.87 -13.88 -11.64
N VAL A 263 -5.09 -14.05 -12.96
CA VAL A 263 -5.47 -15.33 -13.58
C VAL A 263 -4.22 -16.05 -14.07
N VAL A 264 -3.68 -16.95 -13.25
CA VAL A 264 -2.40 -17.64 -13.51
C VAL A 264 -2.38 -18.35 -14.87
N ASN A 265 -3.42 -19.11 -15.20
CA ASN A 265 -3.45 -19.89 -16.45
C ASN A 265 -3.47 -19.01 -17.70
N GLU A 266 -4.17 -17.87 -17.63
CA GLU A 266 -4.24 -16.90 -18.73
C GLU A 266 -2.89 -16.18 -18.92
N LEU A 267 -2.21 -15.83 -17.83
CA LEU A 267 -0.88 -15.23 -17.93
C LEU A 267 0.16 -16.22 -18.48
N LYS A 268 0.07 -17.50 -18.09
CA LYS A 268 0.93 -18.56 -18.62
C LYS A 268 0.67 -18.80 -20.11
N SER A 269 -0.59 -18.86 -20.55
CA SER A 269 -0.94 -19.11 -21.95
C SER A 269 -0.39 -18.02 -22.89
N ARG A 270 -0.31 -16.76 -22.42
CA ARG A 270 0.28 -15.65 -23.17
C ARG A 270 1.78 -15.80 -23.39
N LEU A 271 2.54 -16.25 -22.38
CA LEU A 271 3.97 -16.54 -22.60
C LEU A 271 4.16 -17.78 -23.46
N ASP A 272 3.35 -18.82 -23.26
CA ASP A 272 3.40 -20.05 -24.05
C ASP A 272 3.17 -19.78 -25.55
N HIS A 273 2.21 -18.89 -25.89
CA HIS A 273 2.02 -18.43 -27.26
C HIS A 273 3.29 -17.78 -27.83
N TYR A 274 3.91 -16.85 -27.08
CA TYR A 274 5.16 -16.21 -27.48
C TYR A 274 6.29 -17.22 -27.65
N MET A 275 6.45 -18.20 -26.75
CA MET A 275 7.48 -19.24 -26.84
C MET A 275 7.31 -20.12 -28.07
N LYS A 276 6.07 -20.42 -28.47
CA LYS A 276 5.76 -21.28 -29.64
C LYS A 276 5.88 -20.58 -30.97
N THR A 277 5.60 -19.28 -31.02
CA THR A 277 5.39 -18.54 -32.28
C THR A 277 6.38 -17.40 -32.51
N GLY A 278 7.04 -16.94 -31.44
CA GLY A 278 7.82 -15.69 -31.45
C GLY A 278 6.97 -14.41 -31.45
N ASP A 279 5.63 -14.54 -31.45
CA ASP A 279 4.70 -13.42 -31.50
C ASP A 279 4.37 -12.91 -30.09
N ASP A 280 4.76 -11.67 -29.80
CA ASP A 280 4.52 -11.01 -28.51
C ASP A 280 3.24 -10.16 -28.48
N SER A 281 2.43 -10.17 -29.54
CA SER A 281 1.19 -9.39 -29.63
C SER A 281 0.18 -9.70 -28.50
N ARG A 282 0.28 -10.89 -27.89
CA ARG A 282 -0.56 -11.32 -26.76
C ARG A 282 -0.01 -10.90 -25.39
N ILE A 283 1.10 -10.14 -25.34
CA ILE A 283 1.73 -9.64 -24.12
C ILE A 283 1.54 -8.11 -24.04
N PRO A 284 0.40 -7.63 -23.48
CA PRO A 284 0.19 -6.21 -23.26
C PRO A 284 1.31 -5.62 -22.38
N ALA A 285 1.72 -4.38 -22.68
CA ALA A 285 2.79 -3.71 -21.96
C ALA A 285 2.53 -3.66 -20.44
N ASP A 286 1.29 -3.39 -20.03
CA ASP A 286 0.89 -3.31 -18.62
C ASP A 286 0.90 -4.67 -17.90
N LEU A 287 0.79 -5.77 -18.65
CA LEU A 287 0.84 -7.13 -18.12
C LEU A 287 2.21 -7.80 -18.26
N GLN A 288 3.11 -7.27 -19.08
CA GLN A 288 4.39 -7.91 -19.43
C GLN A 288 5.18 -8.38 -18.19
N ARG A 289 5.34 -7.49 -17.20
CA ARG A 289 6.02 -7.85 -15.94
C ARG A 289 5.30 -8.98 -15.21
N THR A 290 3.96 -8.92 -15.14
CA THR A 290 3.15 -9.92 -14.44
C THR A 290 3.18 -11.27 -15.16
N ILE A 291 3.07 -11.26 -16.50
CA ILE A 291 3.18 -12.45 -17.36
C ILE A 291 4.50 -13.16 -17.13
N TYR A 292 5.63 -12.46 -17.25
CA TYR A 292 6.95 -13.07 -17.05
C TYR A 292 7.10 -13.62 -15.62
N ARG A 293 6.69 -12.84 -14.61
CA ARG A 293 6.78 -13.29 -13.21
C ARG A 293 5.94 -14.53 -12.93
N VAL A 294 4.70 -14.59 -13.44
CA VAL A 294 3.78 -15.71 -13.21
C VAL A 294 4.25 -16.94 -13.97
N ALA A 295 4.68 -16.78 -15.22
CA ALA A 295 5.18 -17.88 -16.01
C ALA A 295 6.46 -18.48 -15.43
N VAL A 296 7.43 -17.67 -15.00
CA VAL A 296 8.65 -18.19 -14.33
C VAL A 296 8.32 -18.82 -12.98
N LYS A 297 7.36 -18.27 -12.22
CA LYS A 297 6.98 -18.82 -10.92
C LYS A 297 6.25 -20.16 -11.00
N HIS A 298 5.40 -20.33 -12.00
CA HIS A 298 4.50 -21.47 -12.15
C HIS A 298 4.85 -22.39 -13.33
N GLY A 299 5.95 -22.10 -14.02
CA GLY A 299 6.56 -22.90 -15.09
C GLY A 299 7.81 -23.60 -14.59
N GLY A 300 8.68 -23.99 -15.53
CA GLY A 300 9.94 -24.65 -15.27
C GLY A 300 11.11 -23.98 -15.97
N CYS A 301 12.11 -24.81 -16.32
CA CYS A 301 13.34 -24.36 -16.97
C CYS A 301 13.07 -23.65 -18.31
N ASP A 302 12.08 -24.11 -19.07
CA ASP A 302 11.77 -23.55 -20.39
C ASP A 302 11.23 -22.11 -20.30
N GLU A 303 10.27 -21.83 -19.43
CA GLU A 303 9.77 -20.47 -19.21
C GLU A 303 10.84 -19.55 -18.62
N TYR A 304 11.67 -20.07 -17.71
CA TYR A 304 12.82 -19.33 -17.18
C TYR A 304 13.80 -18.95 -18.29
N ASN A 305 14.18 -19.89 -19.15
CA ASN A 305 15.10 -19.65 -20.26
C ASN A 305 14.51 -18.70 -21.31
N ALA A 306 13.21 -18.79 -21.60
CA ALA A 306 12.53 -17.85 -22.48
C ALA A 306 12.61 -16.41 -21.94
N VAL A 307 12.35 -16.21 -20.65
CA VAL A 307 12.47 -14.89 -20.00
C VAL A 307 13.93 -14.44 -19.89
N LYS A 308 14.87 -15.36 -19.66
CA LYS A 308 16.31 -15.07 -19.66
C LYS A 308 16.78 -14.57 -21.02
N ALA A 309 16.30 -15.15 -22.12
CA ALA A 309 16.58 -14.68 -23.46
C ALA A 309 16.09 -13.23 -23.67
N VAL A 310 14.94 -12.85 -23.10
CA VAL A 310 14.46 -11.46 -23.09
C VAL A 310 15.39 -10.54 -22.29
N PHE A 311 15.94 -11.01 -21.17
CA PHE A 311 16.95 -10.24 -20.43
C PHE A 311 18.22 -10.03 -21.27
N GLU A 312 18.72 -11.06 -21.96
CA GLU A 312 19.94 -11.02 -22.75
C GLU A 312 19.79 -10.18 -24.03
N LYS A 313 18.66 -10.31 -24.73
CA LYS A 313 18.32 -9.61 -25.97
C LYS A 313 16.95 -8.93 -25.86
N PRO A 314 16.85 -7.83 -25.09
CA PRO A 314 15.57 -7.21 -24.81
C PRO A 314 15.03 -6.42 -26.00
N PRO A 315 13.74 -6.57 -26.36
CA PRO A 315 13.10 -5.73 -27.38
C PRO A 315 12.94 -4.28 -26.91
N THR A 316 12.79 -4.07 -25.59
CA THR A 316 12.69 -2.74 -24.97
C THR A 316 13.39 -2.70 -23.61
N PRO A 317 13.80 -1.51 -23.12
CA PRO A 317 14.32 -1.36 -21.76
C PRO A 317 13.35 -1.87 -20.68
N THR A 318 12.05 -1.67 -20.86
CA THR A 318 11.01 -2.13 -19.93
C THR A 318 10.94 -3.66 -19.89
N ALA A 319 11.04 -4.34 -21.05
CA ALA A 319 11.08 -5.80 -21.13
C ALA A 319 12.31 -6.38 -20.41
N ARG A 320 13.47 -5.72 -20.53
CA ARG A 320 14.67 -6.10 -19.78
C ARG A 320 14.43 -6.05 -18.28
N ILE A 321 13.86 -4.96 -17.78
CA ILE A 321 13.55 -4.79 -16.34
C ILE A 321 12.54 -5.83 -15.86
N ALA A 322 11.49 -6.06 -16.66
CA ALA A 322 10.48 -7.09 -16.38
C ALA A 322 11.11 -8.48 -16.26
N ALA A 323 12.01 -8.84 -17.18
CA ALA A 323 12.72 -10.11 -17.17
C ALA A 323 13.61 -10.26 -15.92
N MET A 324 14.41 -9.25 -15.57
CA MET A 324 15.28 -9.31 -14.38
C MET A 324 14.50 -9.57 -13.08
N ILE A 325 13.34 -8.93 -12.91
CA ILE A 325 12.47 -9.17 -11.74
C ILE A 325 11.84 -10.57 -11.80
N ALA A 326 11.45 -11.03 -13.00
CA ALA A 326 10.80 -12.30 -13.22
C ALA A 326 11.71 -13.51 -12.98
N LEU A 327 12.98 -13.44 -13.38
CA LEU A 327 13.96 -14.52 -13.17
C LEU A 327 14.07 -14.91 -11.69
N GLY A 328 14.02 -13.92 -10.79
CA GLY A 328 14.01 -14.16 -9.34
C GLY A 328 12.73 -14.81 -8.79
N GLN A 329 11.71 -15.07 -9.62
CA GLN A 329 10.45 -15.70 -9.18
C GLN A 329 10.42 -17.23 -9.31
N THR A 330 11.45 -17.84 -9.91
CA THR A 330 11.51 -19.30 -10.07
C THR A 330 11.44 -20.02 -8.72
N GLN A 331 10.90 -21.24 -8.73
CA GLN A 331 10.81 -22.11 -7.54
C GLN A 331 11.92 -23.17 -7.52
N ASP A 332 12.76 -23.20 -8.56
CA ASP A 332 13.91 -24.09 -8.70
C ASP A 332 15.16 -23.49 -8.02
N ASP A 333 15.79 -24.27 -7.13
CA ASP A 333 16.91 -23.81 -6.32
C ASP A 333 18.20 -23.56 -7.14
N GLU A 334 18.43 -24.29 -8.23
CA GLU A 334 19.60 -24.08 -9.10
C GLU A 334 19.41 -22.83 -9.98
N LEU A 335 18.21 -22.60 -10.50
CA LEU A 335 17.89 -21.38 -11.25
C LEU A 335 17.92 -20.12 -10.36
N LEU A 336 17.55 -20.25 -9.08
CA LEU A 336 17.70 -19.16 -8.11
C LEU A 336 19.17 -18.84 -7.82
N LYS A 337 20.04 -19.85 -7.70
CA LYS A 337 21.49 -19.65 -7.57
C LYS A 337 22.06 -18.98 -8.82
N GLU A 338 21.66 -19.43 -10.01
CA GLU A 338 22.05 -18.82 -11.27
C GLU A 338 21.65 -17.33 -11.33
N THR A 339 20.40 -17.02 -11.00
CA THR A 339 19.88 -15.64 -10.94
C THR A 339 20.67 -14.79 -9.95
N SER A 340 20.98 -15.33 -8.77
CA SER A 340 21.76 -14.64 -7.74
C SER A 340 23.19 -14.37 -8.21
N ASN A 341 23.83 -15.33 -8.88
CA ASN A 341 25.18 -15.16 -9.43
C ASN A 341 25.25 -14.11 -10.56
N ALA A 342 24.18 -13.99 -11.36
CA ALA A 342 24.07 -12.94 -12.36
C ALA A 342 24.21 -11.53 -11.75
N THR A 343 23.79 -11.33 -10.49
CA THR A 343 23.94 -10.04 -9.80
C THR A 343 25.40 -9.63 -9.58
N LEU A 344 26.30 -10.59 -9.33
CA LEU A 344 27.72 -10.30 -9.10
C LEU A 344 28.52 -10.15 -10.39
N ARG A 345 28.23 -10.99 -11.39
CA ARG A 345 29.14 -11.18 -12.55
C ARG A 345 28.49 -11.03 -13.92
N GLY A 346 27.16 -10.92 -14.01
CA GLY A 346 26.43 -10.88 -15.29
C GLY A 346 25.61 -9.60 -15.55
N ALA A 347 25.28 -8.85 -14.51
CA ALA A 347 24.44 -7.65 -14.60
C ALA A 347 25.26 -6.36 -14.48
N ARG A 348 24.81 -5.32 -15.21
CA ARG A 348 25.30 -3.93 -15.06
C ARG A 348 24.94 -3.42 -13.67
N ASP A 349 25.72 -2.51 -13.12
CA ASP A 349 25.51 -2.00 -11.75
C ASP A 349 24.08 -1.46 -11.53
N GLN A 350 23.56 -0.68 -12.48
CA GLN A 350 22.20 -0.13 -12.42
C GLN A 350 21.09 -1.20 -12.51
N ASP A 351 21.41 -2.39 -13.05
CA ASP A 351 20.46 -3.48 -13.27
C ASP A 351 20.33 -4.38 -12.02
N VAL A 352 21.35 -4.44 -11.16
CA VAL A 352 21.42 -5.36 -10.00
C VAL A 352 20.24 -5.22 -9.05
N ILE A 353 19.72 -4.00 -8.86
CA ILE A 353 18.55 -3.74 -8.01
C ILE A 353 17.30 -4.52 -8.45
N TYR A 354 17.13 -4.75 -9.75
CA TYR A 354 15.93 -5.43 -10.25
C TYR A 354 15.97 -6.94 -9.96
N PHE A 355 17.16 -7.53 -9.94
CA PHE A 355 17.35 -8.91 -9.49
C PHE A 355 17.12 -9.05 -7.98
N PHE A 356 17.69 -8.14 -7.17
CA PHE A 356 17.43 -8.09 -5.72
C PHE A 356 15.93 -7.98 -5.43
N ARG A 357 15.23 -7.08 -6.12
CA ARG A 357 13.78 -6.94 -6.00
C ARG A 357 13.04 -8.21 -6.41
N GLY A 358 13.44 -8.87 -7.49
CA GLY A 358 12.86 -10.16 -7.91
C GLY A 358 13.05 -11.24 -6.85
N LEU A 359 14.28 -11.47 -6.40
CA LEU A 359 14.61 -12.47 -5.38
C LEU A 359 13.95 -12.14 -4.02
N GLY A 360 13.85 -10.87 -3.66
CA GLY A 360 13.32 -10.42 -2.37
C GLY A 360 11.80 -10.60 -2.24
N ILE A 361 11.04 -10.44 -3.32
CA ILE A 361 9.58 -10.64 -3.31
C ILE A 361 9.17 -12.11 -3.47
N ASN A 362 10.10 -12.99 -3.84
CA ASN A 362 9.85 -14.42 -3.94
C ASN A 362 10.08 -15.08 -2.56
N HIS A 363 9.00 -15.61 -2.00
CA HIS A 363 9.03 -16.24 -0.69
C HIS A 363 9.99 -17.42 -0.59
N LYS A 364 10.18 -18.19 -1.67
CA LYS A 364 11.10 -19.33 -1.73
C LYS A 364 12.57 -18.88 -1.60
N SER A 365 12.92 -17.73 -2.18
CA SER A 365 14.29 -17.21 -2.19
C SER A 365 14.61 -16.20 -1.08
N LYS A 366 13.64 -15.83 -0.22
CA LYS A 366 13.85 -14.77 0.80
C LYS A 366 15.09 -15.04 1.67
N MET A 367 15.23 -16.26 2.19
CA MET A 367 16.37 -16.62 3.04
C MET A 367 17.66 -16.79 2.24
N MET A 368 17.56 -17.34 1.02
CA MET A 368 18.71 -17.43 0.12
C MET A 368 19.28 -16.03 -0.20
N LEU A 369 18.43 -15.03 -0.41
CA LEU A 369 18.85 -13.66 -0.67
C LEU A 369 19.52 -13.01 0.56
N VAL A 370 19.00 -13.27 1.76
CA VAL A 370 19.64 -12.84 3.02
C VAL A 370 21.04 -13.44 3.14
N ASP A 371 21.17 -14.74 2.93
CA ASP A 371 22.47 -15.42 3.02
C ASP A 371 23.44 -14.94 1.95
N PHE A 372 22.95 -14.79 0.72
CA PHE A 372 23.70 -14.23 -0.40
C PHE A 372 24.20 -12.81 -0.10
N PHE A 373 23.34 -11.93 0.44
CA PHE A 373 23.73 -10.59 0.85
C PHE A 373 24.81 -10.65 1.93
N LYS A 374 24.63 -11.49 2.96
CA LYS A 374 25.58 -11.61 4.08
C LYS A 374 26.95 -12.09 3.62
N GLN A 375 26.99 -13.10 2.76
CA GLN A 375 28.22 -13.69 2.21
C GLN A 375 28.99 -12.73 1.29
N ASN A 376 28.26 -11.88 0.55
CA ASN A 376 28.85 -10.97 -0.45
C ASN A 376 28.89 -9.51 0.01
N TYR A 377 28.63 -9.22 1.28
CA TYR A 377 28.46 -7.86 1.80
C TYR A 377 29.66 -6.95 1.47
N ASN A 378 30.88 -7.41 1.68
CA ASN A 378 32.08 -6.61 1.40
C ASN A 378 32.20 -6.26 -0.09
N GLU A 379 31.88 -7.20 -0.98
CA GLU A 379 31.91 -6.96 -2.42
C GLU A 379 30.79 -6.01 -2.86
N LEU A 380 29.58 -6.18 -2.32
CA LEU A 380 28.47 -5.26 -2.57
C LEU A 380 28.84 -3.84 -2.10
N CYS A 381 29.39 -3.69 -0.91
CA CYS A 381 29.86 -2.41 -0.40
C CYS A 381 30.92 -1.78 -1.30
N ARG A 382 31.95 -2.56 -1.68
CA ARG A 382 33.05 -2.09 -2.54
C ARG A 382 32.57 -1.69 -3.93
N ARG A 383 31.73 -2.51 -4.57
CA ARG A 383 31.23 -2.29 -5.93
C ARG A 383 30.28 -1.09 -6.00
N PHE A 384 29.43 -0.93 -4.98
CA PHE A 384 28.39 0.11 -4.99
C PHE A 384 28.71 1.33 -4.12
N GLN A 385 29.95 1.48 -3.65
CA GLN A 385 30.36 2.57 -2.76
C GLN A 385 30.10 3.99 -3.31
N ASN A 386 30.04 4.18 -4.62
CA ASN A 386 29.81 5.50 -5.22
C ASN A 386 28.35 5.72 -5.63
N THR A 387 27.44 4.87 -5.16
CA THR A 387 26.02 4.88 -5.55
C THR A 387 25.11 4.87 -4.31
N PHE A 388 23.82 5.13 -4.53
CA PHE A 388 22.79 5.00 -3.49
C PHE A 388 22.15 3.61 -3.45
N MET A 389 22.78 2.58 -4.05
CA MET A 389 22.15 1.27 -4.27
C MET A 389 22.09 0.38 -3.03
N LEU A 390 23.06 0.51 -2.12
CA LEU A 390 23.15 -0.34 -0.91
C LEU A 390 21.88 -0.31 -0.07
N LYS A 391 21.24 0.85 0.04
CA LYS A 391 19.99 1.02 0.78
C LYS A 391 18.86 0.14 0.22
N TYR A 392 18.79 0.00 -1.10
CA TYR A 392 17.80 -0.84 -1.77
C TYR A 392 18.12 -2.33 -1.61
N PHE A 393 19.39 -2.72 -1.57
CA PHE A 393 19.76 -4.12 -1.34
C PHE A 393 19.44 -4.56 0.08
N VAL A 394 19.69 -3.70 1.09
CA VAL A 394 19.27 -3.95 2.47
C VAL A 394 17.75 -4.07 2.55
N GLU A 395 17.03 -3.13 1.94
CA GLU A 395 15.58 -3.19 1.91
C GLU A 395 15.05 -4.46 1.22
N ASP A 396 15.47 -4.77 0.00
CA ASP A 396 14.93 -5.89 -0.77
C ASP A 396 15.32 -7.25 -0.15
N ALA A 397 16.50 -7.37 0.47
CA ALA A 397 16.93 -8.61 1.12
C ALA A 397 16.19 -8.91 2.43
N PHE A 398 15.96 -7.90 3.28
CA PHE A 398 15.50 -8.13 4.65
C PHE A 398 14.03 -7.73 4.92
N ARG A 399 13.41 -6.91 4.07
CA ARG A 399 12.05 -6.34 4.31
C ARG A 399 10.96 -7.39 4.53
N ASN A 400 11.06 -8.56 3.93
CA ASN A 400 10.02 -9.59 3.99
C ASN A 400 10.21 -10.62 5.11
N LEU A 401 11.17 -10.39 6.00
CA LEU A 401 11.33 -11.18 7.22
C LEU A 401 10.23 -10.85 8.23
N SER A 402 9.85 -11.84 9.04
CA SER A 402 8.66 -11.75 9.89
C SER A 402 8.74 -12.56 11.17
N THR A 403 9.92 -13.05 11.55
CA THR A 403 10.12 -13.80 12.81
C THR A 403 11.02 -13.04 13.77
N GLU A 404 10.85 -13.29 15.08
CA GLU A 404 11.71 -12.69 16.11
C GLU A 404 13.18 -13.05 15.90
N LYS A 405 13.44 -14.31 15.51
CA LYS A 405 14.79 -14.78 15.19
C LYS A 405 15.40 -13.98 14.06
N ASP A 406 14.67 -13.80 12.95
CA ASP A 406 15.15 -13.03 11.80
C ASP A 406 15.49 -11.58 12.18
N LEU A 407 14.66 -10.97 13.03
CA LEU A 407 14.89 -9.61 13.53
C LEU A 407 16.20 -9.54 14.33
N GLN A 408 16.38 -10.42 15.31
CA GLN A 408 17.58 -10.44 16.16
C GLN A 408 18.84 -10.75 15.33
N ASP A 409 18.77 -11.74 14.43
CA ASP A 409 19.87 -12.09 13.54
C ASP A 409 20.26 -10.93 12.61
N THR A 410 19.28 -10.11 12.20
CA THR A 410 19.54 -8.93 11.36
C THR A 410 20.19 -7.81 12.17
N ILE A 411 19.69 -7.52 13.37
CA ILE A 411 20.29 -6.52 14.28
C ILE A 411 21.73 -6.89 14.59
N GLU A 412 21.95 -8.13 15.01
CA GLU A 412 23.27 -8.66 15.37
C GLU A 412 24.23 -8.60 14.18
N TYR A 413 23.76 -8.91 12.97
CA TYR A 413 24.59 -8.85 11.77
C TYR A 413 25.09 -7.43 11.45
N PHE A 414 24.29 -6.40 11.68
CA PHE A 414 24.64 -5.02 11.35
C PHE A 414 25.31 -4.23 12.48
N LYS A 415 25.34 -4.75 13.72
CA LYS A 415 25.77 -3.99 14.91
C LYS A 415 27.18 -3.37 14.81
N ASP A 416 28.13 -4.08 14.18
CA ASP A 416 29.54 -3.67 14.08
C ASP A 416 29.90 -3.14 12.67
N LYS A 417 28.89 -2.83 11.83
CA LYS A 417 29.10 -2.37 10.45
C LYS A 417 28.95 -0.85 10.35
N ASP A 418 29.73 -0.25 9.46
CA ASP A 418 29.44 1.12 9.01
C ASP A 418 28.17 1.10 8.15
N VAL A 419 27.08 1.60 8.75
CA VAL A 419 25.76 1.70 8.13
C VAL A 419 25.41 3.12 7.70
N THR A 420 26.30 4.12 7.84
CA THR A 420 25.97 5.55 7.67
C THR A 420 25.28 5.86 6.33
N ARG A 421 25.59 5.10 5.28
CA ARG A 421 25.04 5.31 3.92
C ARG A 421 23.62 4.78 3.71
N TYR A 422 23.15 3.91 4.60
CA TYR A 422 21.85 3.24 4.49
C TYR A 422 21.15 3.07 5.84
N GLU A 423 21.61 3.77 6.88
CA GLU A 423 21.10 3.70 8.26
C GLU A 423 19.58 3.89 8.30
N MET A 424 19.07 4.91 7.61
CA MET A 424 17.63 5.16 7.51
C MET A 424 16.87 3.96 6.92
N SER A 425 17.36 3.39 5.83
CA SER A 425 16.75 2.23 5.17
C SER A 425 16.85 0.96 6.02
N LEU A 426 17.95 0.77 6.75
CA LEU A 426 18.10 -0.33 7.71
C LEU A 426 17.09 -0.18 8.85
N ASN A 427 16.98 0.99 9.45
CA ASN A 427 16.02 1.26 10.53
C ASN A 427 14.58 1.05 10.08
N GLN A 428 14.20 1.57 8.90
CA GLN A 428 12.88 1.32 8.30
C GLN A 428 12.63 -0.16 8.01
N THR A 429 13.67 -0.89 7.59
CA THR A 429 13.57 -2.32 7.35
C THR A 429 13.33 -3.08 8.65
N LEU A 430 14.07 -2.78 9.71
CA LEU A 430 13.89 -3.36 11.04
C LEU A 430 12.50 -3.03 11.62
N ASP A 431 12.02 -1.80 11.45
CA ASP A 431 10.67 -1.40 11.87
C ASP A 431 9.59 -2.16 11.09
N GLY A 432 9.79 -2.35 9.78
CA GLY A 432 8.91 -3.19 8.97
C GLY A 432 8.88 -4.65 9.40
N ILE A 433 10.00 -5.21 9.86
CA ILE A 433 10.06 -6.57 10.42
C ILE A 433 9.29 -6.61 11.74
N ARG A 434 9.52 -5.64 12.65
CA ARG A 434 8.79 -5.51 13.92
C ARG A 434 7.29 -5.40 13.71
N ALA A 435 6.85 -4.57 12.76
CA ALA A 435 5.44 -4.40 12.43
C ALA A 435 4.79 -5.71 11.94
N ARG A 436 5.48 -6.49 11.09
CA ARG A 436 5.00 -7.80 10.64
C ARG A 436 4.91 -8.81 11.79
N ILE A 437 5.91 -8.85 12.66
CA ILE A 437 5.91 -9.71 13.85
C ILE A 437 4.71 -9.36 14.75
N ALA A 438 4.50 -8.07 15.04
CA ALA A 438 3.39 -7.60 15.86
C ALA A 438 2.04 -7.97 15.22
N TYR A 439 1.91 -7.75 13.91
CA TYR A 439 0.68 -8.05 13.17
C TYR A 439 0.35 -9.55 13.17
N LEU A 440 1.35 -10.42 12.96
CA LEU A 440 1.18 -11.87 13.06
C LEU A 440 0.84 -12.32 14.48
N LYS A 441 1.58 -11.86 15.50
CA LYS A 441 1.33 -12.18 16.91
C LYS A 441 -0.09 -11.78 17.32
N HIS A 442 -0.51 -10.56 17.01
CA HIS A 442 -1.85 -10.06 17.35
C HIS A 442 -2.96 -10.88 16.68
N SER A 443 -2.80 -11.14 15.38
CA SER A 443 -3.85 -11.80 14.61
C SER A 443 -3.95 -13.31 14.92
N MET A 444 -2.82 -13.97 15.20
CA MET A 444 -2.80 -15.37 15.64
C MET A 444 -3.37 -15.51 17.06
N ALA A 445 -3.00 -14.62 17.99
CA ALA A 445 -3.53 -14.64 19.35
C ALA A 445 -5.06 -14.48 19.41
N THR A 446 -5.64 -13.80 18.43
CA THR A 446 -7.09 -13.56 18.36
C THR A 446 -7.85 -14.56 17.51
N SER A 447 -7.16 -15.40 16.73
CA SER A 447 -7.76 -16.27 15.69
C SER A 447 -8.73 -15.52 14.75
N ASP A 448 -8.56 -14.19 14.63
CA ASP A 448 -9.55 -13.27 14.05
C ASP A 448 -9.77 -13.56 12.56
N ILE A 449 -8.67 -13.60 11.80
CA ILE A 449 -8.73 -13.85 10.35
C ILE A 449 -9.23 -15.26 10.03
N GLU A 450 -8.77 -16.25 10.78
CA GLU A 450 -9.09 -17.66 10.53
C GLU A 450 -10.57 -17.92 10.78
N THR A 451 -11.10 -17.41 11.90
CA THR A 451 -12.51 -17.51 12.24
C THR A 451 -13.36 -16.82 11.18
N TRP A 452 -13.02 -15.58 10.84
CA TRP A 452 -13.77 -14.81 9.83
C TRP A 452 -13.79 -15.52 8.48
N LEU A 453 -12.64 -16.03 8.00
CA LEU A 453 -12.56 -16.73 6.71
C LEU A 453 -13.34 -18.05 6.72
N LYS A 454 -13.32 -18.82 7.82
CA LYS A 454 -14.10 -20.05 7.97
C LYS A 454 -15.60 -19.77 7.97
N GLU A 455 -16.04 -18.74 8.68
CA GLU A 455 -17.45 -18.32 8.70
C GLU A 455 -17.90 -17.77 7.34
N TRP A 456 -17.09 -16.93 6.72
CA TRP A 456 -17.32 -16.40 5.38
C TRP A 456 -17.47 -17.55 4.37
N LYS A 457 -16.56 -18.53 4.40
CA LYS A 457 -16.64 -19.71 3.52
C LYS A 457 -17.95 -20.46 3.74
N LYS A 458 -18.30 -20.79 5.00
CA LYS A 458 -19.56 -21.49 5.33
C LYS A 458 -20.80 -20.77 4.79
N LYS A 459 -20.84 -19.44 4.87
CA LYS A 459 -21.95 -18.61 4.37
C LYS A 459 -22.04 -18.59 2.83
N ASN A 460 -20.91 -18.74 2.15
CA ASN A 460 -20.80 -18.61 0.70
C ASN A 460 -20.61 -19.95 -0.04
N SER A 461 -20.57 -21.08 0.67
CA SER A 461 -20.36 -22.42 0.09
C SER A 461 -21.35 -22.82 -1.01
N SER A 462 -22.53 -22.20 -1.07
CA SER A 462 -23.54 -22.44 -2.13
C SER A 462 -23.38 -21.54 -3.36
N ALA A 463 -22.58 -20.47 -3.26
CA ALA A 463 -22.37 -19.45 -4.30
C ALA A 463 -20.97 -19.51 -4.93
N LEU A 464 -20.01 -20.17 -4.25
CA LEU A 464 -18.65 -20.48 -4.71
C LEU A 464 -18.64 -21.78 -5.51
#